data_AF-A0AAN1XWU2-F1
#
_entry.id   AF-A0AAN1XWU2-F1
#
_cell.length_a   1.000
_cell.length_b   1.000
_cell.length_c   1.000
_cell.angle_alpha   90.00
_cell.angle_beta   90.00
_cell.angle_gamma   90.00
#
_symmetry.space_group_name_H-M   'P 1'
#
loop_
_entity.id
_entity.type
_entity.pdbx_description
1 polymer ?
#
loop_
_entity_poly.entity_id
_entity_poly.type
_entity_poly.pdbx_seq_one_letter_code
_entity_poly.pdbx_strand_id
1 'polypeptide(L)'
;MCQVWQVVDLIFKIYVLLMIVYAVVSWVPSIRGRWSEYLAMLIEPVLAPVRRIVPPLGGLDLSFIIVIIVIQLVDSQIVRNNLYACVGGY
;
A
#
# COMPACT_ATOMS: atom_id res chain seq x y z
N MET A 1 21.91 3.00 12.92
CA MET A 1 21.22 1.85 12.26
C MET A 1 19.71 2.01 12.30
N CYS A 2 19.14 2.44 13.44
CA CYS A 2 17.70 2.76 13.61
C CYS A 2 17.11 3.73 12.58
N GLN A 3 17.87 4.76 12.16
CA GLN A 3 17.40 5.77 11.20
C GLN A 3 16.96 5.16 9.86
N VAL A 4 17.60 4.08 9.40
CA VAL A 4 17.20 3.40 8.16
C VAL A 4 15.81 2.78 8.33
N TRP A 5 15.57 2.10 9.44
CA TRP A 5 14.28 1.47 9.74
C TRP A 5 13.14 2.49 9.90
N GLN A 6 13.41 3.67 10.44
CA GLN A 6 12.42 4.75 10.53
C GLN A 6 12.00 5.25 9.15
N VAL A 7 12.96 5.43 8.24
CA VAL A 7 12.66 5.86 6.86
C VAL A 7 11.88 4.77 6.12
N VAL A 8 12.24 3.50 6.32
CA VAL A 8 11.51 2.37 5.73
C VAL A 8 10.07 2.32 6.23
N ASP A 9 9.83 2.40 7.54
CA ASP A 9 8.48 2.45 8.13
C ASP A 9 7.65 3.61 7.57
N LEU A 10 8.26 4.80 7.41
CA LEU A 10 7.61 5.95 6.81
C LEU A 10 7.20 5.69 5.35
N ILE A 11 8.09 5.09 4.55
CA ILE A 11 7.81 4.75 3.14
C ILE A 11 6.63 3.78 3.06
N PHE A 12 6.60 2.74 3.90
CA PHE A 12 5.50 1.79 3.95
C PHE A 12 4.17 2.47 4.28
N LYS A 13 4.14 3.36 5.26
CA LYS A 13 2.94 4.15 5.62
C LYS A 13 2.45 5.04 4.48
N ILE A 14 3.37 5.73 3.81
CA ILE A 14 3.03 6.57 2.65
C ILE A 14 2.47 5.72 1.51
N TYR A 15 3.06 4.55 1.26
CA TYR A 15 2.60 3.65 0.21
C TYR A 15 1.19 3.11 0.48
N VAL A 16 0.89 2.72 1.72
CA VAL A 16 -0.47 2.33 2.13
C VAL A 16 -1.46 3.49 1.95
N LEU A 17 -1.06 4.72 2.31
CA LEU A 17 -1.90 5.90 2.10
C LEU A 17 -2.20 6.13 0.61
N LEU A 18 -1.19 6.04 -0.26
CA LEU A 18 -1.38 6.16 -1.71
C LEU A 18 -2.34 5.09 -2.25
N MET A 19 -2.27 3.87 -1.73
CA MET A 19 -3.17 2.78 -2.10
C MET A 19 -4.62 3.03 -1.69
N ILE A 20 -4.83 3.62 -0.51
CA ILE A 20 -6.16 4.06 -0.06
C ILE A 20 -6.68 5.16 -0.99
N VAL A 21 -5.85 6.16 -1.32
CA VAL A 21 -6.23 7.24 -2.25
C VAL A 21 -6.62 6.65 -3.61
N TYR A 22 -5.83 5.72 -4.14
CA TYR A 22 -6.14 5.03 -5.40
C TYR A 22 -7.47 4.26 -5.33
N ALA A 23 -7.72 3.55 -4.23
CA ALA A 23 -8.97 2.84 -4.01
C ALA A 23 -10.18 3.80 -4.03
N VAL A 24 -10.11 4.93 -3.33
CA VAL A 24 -11.18 5.94 -3.33
C VAL A 24 -11.42 6.52 -4.74
N VAL A 25 -10.35 6.82 -5.47
CA VAL A 25 -10.43 7.31 -6.87
C VAL A 25 -11.01 6.24 -7.80
N SER A 26 -10.74 4.96 -7.53
CA SER A 26 -11.34 3.86 -8.29
C SER A 26 -12.85 3.78 -8.04
N TRP A 27 -13.32 4.02 -6.82
CA TRP A 27 -14.73 3.95 -6.46
C TRP A 27 -15.55 5.17 -6.88
N VAL A 28 -14.92 6.33 -6.98
CA VAL A 28 -15.58 7.58 -7.35
C VAL A 28 -15.04 8.05 -8.71
N PRO A 29 -15.70 7.71 -9.82
CA PRO A 29 -15.23 8.06 -11.16
C PRO A 29 -15.08 9.56 -11.38
N SER A 30 -15.88 10.38 -10.67
CA SER A 30 -15.88 11.85 -10.80
C SER A 30 -14.56 12.51 -10.37
N ILE A 31 -13.73 11.85 -9.56
CA ILE A 31 -12.43 12.39 -9.13
C ILE A 31 -11.30 11.98 -10.09
N ARG A 32 -11.55 11.06 -11.02
CA ARG A 32 -10.53 10.60 -11.97
C ARG A 32 -10.11 11.73 -12.91
N GLY A 33 -8.83 11.75 -13.25
CA GLY A 33 -8.23 12.72 -14.17
C GLY A 33 -6.84 12.28 -14.61
N ARG A 34 -6.11 13.13 -15.33
CA ARG A 34 -4.76 12.79 -15.83
C ARG A 34 -3.79 12.40 -14.71
N TRP A 35 -3.99 12.95 -13.51
CA TRP A 35 -3.19 12.62 -12.33
C TRP A 35 -3.39 11.17 -11.84
N SER A 36 -4.60 10.61 -12.04
CA SER A 36 -4.92 9.25 -11.61
C SER A 36 -4.22 8.17 -12.42
N GLU A 37 -3.79 8.48 -13.66
CA GLU A 37 -2.98 7.57 -14.47
C GLU A 37 -1.58 7.39 -13.89
N TYR A 38 -0.95 8.47 -13.41
CA TYR A 38 0.34 8.38 -12.71
C TYR A 38 0.22 7.60 -11.41
N LEU A 39 -0.89 7.78 -10.67
CA LEU A 39 -1.16 7.00 -9.47
C LEU A 39 -1.35 5.51 -9.82
N ALA A 40 -2.10 5.22 -10.88
CA ALA A 40 -2.27 3.86 -11.37
C ALA A 40 -0.92 3.22 -11.74
N MET A 41 -0.03 3.93 -12.44
CA MET A 41 1.31 3.41 -12.77
C MET A 41 2.12 2.97 -11.55
N LEU A 42 1.95 3.62 -10.40
CA LEU A 42 2.67 3.27 -9.17
C LEU A 42 2.05 2.06 -8.44
N ILE A 43 0.74 1.85 -8.58
CA ILE A 43 0.00 0.88 -7.75
C ILE A 43 -0.40 -0.37 -8.55
N GLU A 44 -0.71 -0.23 -9.84
CA GLU A 44 -0.97 -1.33 -10.78
C GLU A 44 0.03 -2.49 -10.72
N PRO A 45 1.36 -2.30 -10.71
CA PRO A 45 2.29 -3.44 -10.69
C PRO A 45 2.11 -4.34 -9.47
N VAL A 46 1.64 -3.80 -8.34
CA VAL A 46 1.37 -4.56 -7.11
C VAL A 46 -0.06 -5.11 -7.08
N LEU A 47 -1.03 -4.37 -7.61
CA LEU A 47 -2.43 -4.81 -7.67
C LEU A 47 -2.69 -5.83 -8.77
N ALA A 48 -2.04 -5.74 -9.93
CA ALA A 48 -2.23 -6.61 -11.08
C ALA A 48 -2.15 -8.11 -10.76
N PRO A 49 -1.14 -8.63 -10.02
CA PRO A 49 -1.12 -10.04 -9.65
C PRO A 49 -2.29 -10.42 -8.72
N VAL A 50 -2.71 -9.54 -7.81
CA VAL A 50 -3.83 -9.81 -6.90
C VAL A 50 -5.18 -9.76 -7.63
N ARG A 51 -5.34 -8.85 -8.59
CA ARG A 51 -6.53 -8.75 -9.45
C ARG A 51 -6.75 -9.97 -10.34
N ARG A 52 -5.70 -10.75 -10.64
CA ARG A 52 -5.85 -12.03 -11.33
C ARG A 52 -6.56 -13.08 -10.46
N ILE A 53 -6.46 -12.96 -9.14
CA ILE A 53 -7.08 -13.88 -8.18
C ILE A 53 -8.47 -13.36 -7.79
N VAL A 54 -8.56 -12.06 -7.49
CA VAL A 54 -9.81 -11.39 -7.09
C VAL A 54 -10.10 -10.26 -8.08
N PRO A 55 -10.81 -10.55 -9.18
CA PRO A 55 -11.16 -9.53 -10.16
C PRO A 55 -12.09 -8.49 -9.53
N PRO A 56 -12.04 -7.23 -9.99
CA PRO A 56 -12.92 -6.18 -9.50
C PRO A 56 -14.38 -6.52 -9.81
N LEU A 57 -15.25 -6.39 -8.81
CA LEU A 57 -16.67 -6.70 -8.91
C LEU A 57 -17.45 -5.39 -9.11
N GLY A 58 -18.10 -5.24 -10.27
CA GLY A 58 -18.94 -4.05 -10.54
C GLY A 58 -18.18 -2.72 -10.55
N GLY A 59 -16.87 -2.73 -10.88
CA GLY A 59 -16.02 -1.53 -10.87
C GLY A 59 -15.48 -1.14 -9.50
N LEU A 60 -15.84 -1.87 -8.44
CA LEU A 60 -15.20 -1.78 -7.13
C LEU A 60 -13.97 -2.68 -7.11
N ASP A 61 -12.80 -2.07 -6.94
CA ASP A 61 -11.59 -2.82 -6.70
C ASP A 61 -11.55 -3.26 -5.24
N LEU A 62 -11.53 -4.57 -4.96
CA LEU A 62 -11.34 -5.13 -3.61
C LEU A 62 -9.90 -5.62 -3.41
N SER A 63 -9.11 -5.71 -4.49
CA SER A 63 -7.74 -6.23 -4.44
C SER A 63 -6.83 -5.36 -3.57
N PHE A 64 -7.11 -4.06 -3.44
CA PHE A 64 -6.36 -3.17 -2.56
C PHE A 64 -6.45 -3.57 -1.09
N ILE A 65 -7.59 -4.10 -0.62
CA ILE A 65 -7.75 -4.53 0.78
C ILE A 65 -6.79 -5.68 1.07
N ILE A 66 -6.74 -6.65 0.16
CA ILE A 66 -5.84 -7.81 0.26
C ILE A 66 -4.38 -7.33 0.29
N VAL A 67 -4.02 -6.42 -0.62
CA VAL A 67 -2.66 -5.89 -0.68
C VAL A 67 -2.31 -5.12 0.60
N ILE A 68 -3.20 -4.27 1.12
CA ILE A 68 -2.98 -3.55 2.37
C ILE A 68 -2.75 -4.52 3.54
N ILE A 69 -3.54 -5.59 3.64
CA ILE A 69 -3.38 -6.61 4.69
C ILE A 69 -2.00 -7.27 4.58
N VAL A 70 -1.60 -7.68 3.38
CA VAL A 70 -0.28 -8.30 3.15
C VAL A 70 0.85 -7.33 3.53
N ILE A 71 0.74 -6.07 3.13
CA ILE A 71 1.74 -5.04 3.45
C ILE A 71 1.82 -4.80 4.97
N GLN A 72 0.68 -4.71 5.66
CA GLN A 72 0.66 -4.54 7.11
C GLN A 72 1.29 -5.73 7.85
N LEU A 73 1.08 -6.95 7.37
CA LEU A 73 1.72 -8.14 7.92
C LEU A 73 3.25 -8.06 7.75
N VAL A 74 3.73 -7.74 6.54
CA VAL A 74 5.16 -7.60 6.25
C VAL A 74 5.79 -6.49 7.09
N ASP A 75 5.16 -5.33 7.15
CA ASP A 75 5.61 -4.19 7.93
C ASP A 75 5.68 -4.51 9.43
N SER A 76 4.63 -5.13 9.99
CA SER A 76 4.59 -5.48 11.42
C SER A 76 5.68 -6.48 11.82
N GLN A 77 5.90 -7.51 11.00
CA GLN A 77 6.82 -8.60 11.32
C GLN A 77 8.28 -8.22 11.08
N ILE A 78 8.57 -7.49 10.01
CA ILE A 78 9.94 -7.19 9.60
C ILE A 78 10.32 -5.79 10.04
N VAL A 79 9.61 -4.77 9.58
CA VAL A 79 10.05 -3.37 9.75
C VAL A 79 9.87 -2.93 11.19
N ARG A 80 8.67 -3.10 11.75
CA ARG A 80 8.36 -2.69 13.12
C ARG A 80 9.14 -3.48 14.16
N ASN A 81 9.25 -4.80 14.01
CA ASN A 81 10.04 -5.61 14.94
C ASN A 81 11.52 -5.16 15.00
N ASN A 82 12.15 -4.94 13.83
CA ASN A 82 13.53 -4.44 13.77
C ASN A 82 13.65 -2.98 14.25
N LEU A 83 12.65 -2.14 13.96
CA LEU A 83 12.58 -0.78 14.47
C LEU A 83 12.51 -0.75 16.00
N TYR A 84 11.65 -1.58 16.60
CA TYR A 84 11.53 -1.70 18.06
C TYR A 84 12.81 -2.24 18.70
N ALA A 85 13.48 -3.22 18.10
CA ALA A 85 14.79 -3.68 18.57
C ALA A 85 15.84 -2.55 18.55
N CYS A 86 15.82 -1.71 17.50
CA CYS A 86 16.72 -0.57 17.34
C CYS A 86 16.41 0.64 18.24
N VAL A 87 15.14 0.89 18.58
CA VAL A 87 14.72 2.03 19.44
C VAL A 87 14.68 1.62 20.92
N GLY A 88 14.25 0.40 21.22
CA GLY A 88 14.01 -0.13 22.56
C GLY A 88 15.27 -0.56 23.32
N GLY A 89 16.43 -0.62 22.67
CA GLY A 89 17.73 -0.83 23.33
C GLY A 89 17.96 -2.25 23.85
N TYR A 90 18.24 -3.17 22.94
CA TYR A 90 19.30 -4.17 23.15
C TYR A 90 20.54 -3.73 22.38
#